data_AF-A0A857FKL7-F1
#
_entry.id   AF-A0A857FKL7-F1
#
_cell.length_a   1.000
_cell.length_b   1.000
_cell.length_c   1.000
_cell.angle_alpha   90.00
_cell.angle_beta   90.00
_cell.angle_gamma   90.00
#
_symmetry.space_group_name_H-M   'P 1'
#
loop_
_entity.id
_entity.type
_entity.pdbx_description
1 polymer ?
#
loop_
_entity_poly.entity_id
_entity_poly.type
_entity_poly.pdbx_seq_one_letter_code
_entity_poly.pdbx_strand_id
1 'polypeptide(L)'
;MSDKPVNHARAAEHFIEDTPHLQFHDERLWDMRQKRDAQMHILPEWQELREEASRIKEHTLSRLPEYLEQFETNARKNGIHVHWARDGAEHNRIVGEILKAHNARNLIKSKSMVTEECDMRPYLAKQGVTVTETDLGERIQQLDDQLPSHIVVPAVHKLTADVAKIFAKDYHTDPEIRDPHLLAEAQRQAARPVILHADAGMTGGNFVVAETGTFVVCTNEGNADLSATVPNLHIATIGIERLVPRMADMGVFIRLLSRSALGSPITQYTTHFRGPQKGGEMHVVLVDNGRSARLGMEDFWTSLKCIRCGACMNTCPVYRRSGGLSYGAVYSGPIGAIIDPTFNERKYSTLPYASTLNGSCTNVCPVKINIHEQLYKWRRVLVQHHEMPFVKREIMHMAGKLMGQPRMYRAAIKATEVSLSTMPRFVLYNWLNPWGKHRENPHPVKQTFNDWYRKNRETAAKPAAAPETKK
;
A
#
# COMPACT_ATOMS: atom_id res chain seq x y z
N MET A 1 -2.27 -14.70 -14.17
CA MET A 1 -3.42 -13.93 -13.63
C MET A 1 -4.18 -13.27 -14.78
N SER A 2 -5.47 -12.98 -14.61
CA SER A 2 -6.28 -12.26 -15.59
C SER A 2 -5.78 -10.82 -15.79
N ASP A 3 -5.60 -10.40 -17.04
CA ASP A 3 -5.20 -9.03 -17.44
C ASP A 3 -6.37 -8.02 -17.42
N LYS A 4 -7.51 -8.43 -16.84
CA LYS A 4 -8.71 -7.59 -16.74
C LYS A 4 -8.50 -6.47 -15.70
N PRO A 5 -8.93 -5.23 -15.99
CA PRO A 5 -8.94 -4.16 -15.00
C PRO A 5 -9.67 -4.57 -13.73
N VAL A 6 -9.04 -4.32 -12.58
CA VAL A 6 -9.68 -4.49 -11.28
C VAL A 6 -10.86 -3.53 -11.18
N ASN A 7 -12.02 -4.03 -10.74
CA ASN A 7 -13.16 -3.17 -10.43
C ASN A 7 -13.18 -2.89 -8.93
N HIS A 8 -12.37 -1.92 -8.51
CA HIS A 8 -12.20 -1.57 -7.09
C HIS A 8 -13.53 -1.24 -6.40
N ALA A 9 -14.38 -0.43 -7.03
CA ALA A 9 -15.65 -0.03 -6.45
C ALA A 9 -16.57 -1.23 -6.21
N ARG A 10 -16.70 -2.13 -7.19
CA ARG A 10 -17.50 -3.35 -7.07
C ARG A 10 -16.92 -4.32 -6.04
N ALA A 11 -15.60 -4.46 -6.00
CA ALA A 11 -14.94 -5.34 -5.03
C ALA A 11 -15.09 -4.84 -3.58
N ALA A 12 -15.37 -3.54 -3.39
CA ALA A 12 -15.63 -2.96 -2.08
C ALA A 12 -17.10 -3.07 -1.62
N GLU A 13 -18.07 -3.33 -2.52
CA GLU A 13 -19.51 -3.33 -2.19
C GLU A 13 -19.83 -4.26 -1.03
N HIS A 14 -19.39 -5.51 -1.09
CA HIS A 14 -19.66 -6.50 -0.04
C HIS A 14 -19.08 -6.08 1.33
N PHE A 15 -17.88 -5.51 1.35
CA PHE A 15 -17.24 -5.05 2.58
C PHE A 15 -17.93 -3.80 3.16
N ILE A 16 -18.48 -2.93 2.29
CA ILE A 16 -19.21 -1.73 2.71
C ILE A 16 -20.58 -2.10 3.30
N GLU A 17 -21.23 -3.13 2.78
CA GLU A 17 -22.50 -3.65 3.30
C GLU A 17 -22.32 -4.34 4.66
N ASP A 18 -21.16 -4.96 4.90
CA ASP A 18 -20.81 -5.58 6.17
C ASP A 18 -20.41 -4.53 7.24
N THR A 19 -21.44 -3.97 7.88
CA THR A 19 -21.30 -2.87 8.84
C THR A 19 -20.37 -3.20 10.02
N PRO A 20 -20.45 -4.37 10.68
CA PRO A 20 -19.53 -4.73 11.76
C PRO A 20 -18.06 -4.72 11.33
N HIS A 21 -17.73 -5.35 10.20
CA HIS A 21 -16.35 -5.40 9.70
C HIS A 21 -15.85 -4.03 9.27
N LEU A 22 -16.70 -3.26 8.59
CA LEU A 22 -16.40 -1.90 8.17
C LEU A 22 -16.07 -0.99 9.36
N GLN A 23 -16.90 -1.01 10.41
CA GLN A 23 -16.71 -0.19 11.60
C GLN A 23 -15.43 -0.60 12.33
N PHE A 24 -15.24 -1.89 12.58
CA PHE A 24 -14.03 -2.40 13.24
C PHE A 24 -12.76 -2.01 12.47
N HIS A 25 -12.74 -2.25 11.15
CA HIS A 25 -11.61 -1.89 10.30
C HIS A 25 -11.31 -0.39 10.35
N ASP A 26 -12.33 0.46 10.21
CA ASP A 26 -12.18 1.90 10.24
C ASP A 26 -11.62 2.41 11.57
N GLU A 27 -12.15 1.91 12.69
CA GLU A 27 -11.72 2.25 14.04
C GLU A 27 -10.27 1.84 14.31
N ARG A 28 -9.87 0.63 13.90
CA ARG A 28 -8.50 0.13 14.10
C ARG A 28 -7.48 0.94 13.32
N LEU A 29 -7.77 1.27 12.06
CA LEU A 29 -6.89 2.11 11.25
C LEU A 29 -6.82 3.54 11.78
N TRP A 30 -7.95 4.07 12.27
CA TRP A 30 -8.00 5.39 12.87
C TRP A 30 -7.21 5.46 14.18
N ASP A 31 -7.31 4.46 15.04
CA ASP A 31 -6.51 4.34 16.26
C ASP A 31 -5.01 4.35 15.96
N MET A 32 -4.54 3.56 14.99
CA MET A 32 -3.13 3.58 14.55
C MET A 32 -2.72 4.97 14.02
N ARG A 33 -3.61 5.66 13.29
CA ARG A 33 -3.36 7.03 12.83
C ARG A 33 -3.24 8.01 14.00
N GLN A 34 -4.12 7.93 14.99
CA GLN A 34 -4.10 8.80 16.18
C GLN A 34 -2.83 8.58 17.00
N LYS A 35 -2.43 7.32 17.22
CA LYS A 35 -1.19 6.97 17.94
C LYS A 35 0.06 7.49 17.23
N ARG A 36 0.11 7.41 15.88
CA ARG A 36 1.17 8.06 15.09
C ARG A 36 1.22 9.56 15.37
N ASP A 37 0.07 10.25 15.32
CA ASP A 37 0.03 11.70 15.49
C ASP A 37 0.47 12.11 16.90
N ALA A 38 0.12 11.33 17.93
CA ALA A 38 0.65 11.52 19.27
C ALA A 38 2.19 11.38 19.30
N GLN A 39 2.76 10.36 18.66
CA GLN A 39 4.22 10.19 18.57
C GLN A 39 4.91 11.34 17.82
N MET A 40 4.28 11.87 16.79
CA MET A 40 4.77 13.05 16.07
C MET A 40 4.87 14.27 17.00
N HIS A 41 3.88 14.50 17.87
CA HIS A 41 3.89 15.63 18.79
C HIS A 41 4.92 15.49 19.93
N ILE A 42 5.34 14.26 20.25
CA ILE A 42 6.37 13.99 21.27
C ILE A 42 7.79 14.33 20.76
N LEU A 43 8.01 14.37 19.44
CA LEU A 43 9.33 14.61 18.83
C LEU A 43 9.39 16.01 18.22
N PRO A 44 10.04 17.01 18.88
CA PRO A 44 10.22 18.34 18.32
C PRO A 44 10.87 18.32 16.94
N GLU A 45 11.82 17.40 16.73
CA GLU A 45 12.58 17.22 15.48
C GLU A 45 11.83 16.39 14.41
N TRP A 46 10.54 16.11 14.57
CA TRP A 46 9.81 15.19 13.67
C TRP A 46 9.93 15.55 12.18
N GLN A 47 9.84 16.83 11.83
CA GLN A 47 9.96 17.26 10.43
C GLN A 47 11.39 17.15 9.91
N GLU A 48 12.38 17.43 10.75
CA GLU A 48 13.80 17.28 10.43
C GLU A 48 14.15 15.81 10.19
N LEU A 49 13.62 14.91 11.04
CA LEU A 49 13.78 13.46 10.90
C LEU A 49 13.20 12.96 9.56
N ARG A 50 12.03 13.47 9.16
CA ARG A 50 11.40 13.14 7.86
C ARG A 50 12.19 13.68 6.68
N GLU A 51 12.75 14.88 6.81
CA GLU A 51 13.58 15.51 5.79
C GLU A 51 14.89 14.72 5.61
N GLU A 52 15.54 14.36 6.71
CA GLU A 52 16.76 13.53 6.70
C GLU A 52 16.49 12.17 6.07
N ALA A 53 15.40 11.50 6.44
CA ALA A 53 15.03 10.22 5.85
C ALA A 53 14.77 10.33 4.35
N SER A 54 14.12 11.42 3.90
CA SER A 54 13.92 11.70 2.48
C SER A 54 15.27 11.88 1.78
N ARG A 55 16.13 12.77 2.28
CA ARG A 55 17.45 13.05 1.68
C ARG A 55 18.32 11.80 1.59
N ILE A 56 18.36 10.97 2.64
CA ILE A 56 19.09 9.69 2.62
C ILE A 56 18.55 8.79 1.51
N LYS A 57 17.22 8.62 1.39
CA LYS A 57 16.64 7.78 0.33
C LYS A 57 16.92 8.34 -1.07
N GLU A 58 16.85 9.65 -1.27
CA GLU A 58 17.11 10.29 -2.57
C GLU A 58 18.57 10.09 -2.99
N HIS A 59 19.50 10.39 -2.09
CA HIS A 59 20.93 10.16 -2.27
C HIS A 59 21.27 8.68 -2.54
N THR A 60 20.60 7.77 -1.85
CA THR A 60 20.81 6.33 -2.04
C THR A 60 20.29 5.89 -3.41
N LEU A 61 19.11 6.35 -3.80
CA LEU A 61 18.49 5.99 -5.08
C LEU A 61 19.25 6.57 -6.28
N SER A 62 19.84 7.77 -6.15
CA SER A 62 20.69 8.35 -7.21
C SER A 62 22.01 7.61 -7.40
N ARG A 63 22.40 6.74 -6.46
CA ARG A 63 23.64 5.93 -6.47
C ARG A 63 23.36 4.47 -6.16
N LEU A 64 22.19 4.01 -6.63
CA LEU A 64 21.69 2.69 -6.31
C LEU A 64 22.64 1.58 -6.78
N PRO A 65 23.21 1.63 -8.01
CA PRO A 65 24.15 0.61 -8.47
C PRO A 65 25.38 0.48 -7.56
N GLU A 66 26.00 1.60 -7.19
CA GLU A 66 27.22 1.60 -6.36
C GLU A 66 26.95 1.03 -4.97
N TYR A 67 25.79 1.36 -4.38
CA TYR A 67 25.41 0.85 -3.07
C TYR A 67 25.02 -0.63 -3.08
N LEU A 68 24.45 -1.14 -4.18
CA LEU A 68 24.17 -2.57 -4.32
C LEU A 68 25.47 -3.38 -4.44
N GLU A 69 26.43 -2.92 -5.24
CA GLU A 69 27.75 -3.56 -5.37
C GLU A 69 28.55 -3.50 -4.05
N GLN A 70 28.47 -2.37 -3.34
CA GLN A 70 29.07 -2.23 -2.01
C GLN A 70 28.44 -3.21 -1.01
N PHE A 71 27.10 -3.30 -1.00
CA PHE A 71 26.39 -4.26 -0.15
C PHE A 71 26.82 -5.70 -0.46
N GLU A 72 26.80 -6.10 -1.73
CA GLU A 72 27.18 -7.44 -2.15
C GLU A 72 28.61 -7.79 -1.70
N THR A 73 29.55 -6.89 -1.95
CA THR A 73 30.96 -7.07 -1.56
C THR A 73 31.08 -7.31 -0.05
N ASN A 74 30.39 -6.51 0.76
CA ASN A 74 30.47 -6.61 2.21
C ASN A 74 29.69 -7.81 2.77
N ALA A 75 28.54 -8.14 2.18
CA ALA A 75 27.75 -9.31 2.57
C ALA A 75 28.50 -10.61 2.29
N ARG A 76 29.15 -10.72 1.12
CA ARG A 76 30.00 -11.87 0.77
C ARG A 76 31.19 -12.02 1.73
N LYS A 77 31.82 -10.91 2.16
CA LYS A 77 32.87 -10.93 3.19
C LYS A 77 32.38 -11.47 4.53
N ASN A 78 31.10 -11.28 4.85
CA ASN A 78 30.48 -11.83 6.05
C ASN A 78 29.99 -13.29 5.89
N GLY A 79 30.27 -13.94 4.75
CA GLY A 79 29.86 -15.32 4.47
C GLY A 79 28.43 -15.47 3.95
N ILE A 80 27.81 -14.40 3.46
CA ILE A 80 26.47 -14.44 2.85
C ILE A 80 26.59 -14.71 1.34
N HIS A 81 25.80 -15.64 0.82
CA HIS A 81 25.63 -15.83 -0.61
C HIS A 81 24.67 -14.79 -1.19
N VAL A 82 25.14 -13.93 -2.09
CA VAL A 82 24.31 -12.87 -2.70
C VAL A 82 23.92 -13.26 -4.11
N HIS A 83 22.63 -13.14 -4.40
CA HIS A 83 22.00 -13.45 -5.68
C HIS A 83 21.24 -12.23 -6.19
N TRP A 84 21.20 -12.06 -7.50
CA TRP A 84 20.46 -10.98 -8.16
C TRP A 84 19.37 -11.58 -9.03
N ALA A 85 18.16 -11.06 -8.89
CA ALA A 85 16.99 -11.46 -9.67
C ALA A 85 16.41 -10.25 -10.40
N ARG A 86 16.39 -10.31 -11.73
CA ARG A 86 15.85 -9.23 -12.56
C ARG A 86 14.33 -9.11 -12.43
N ASP A 87 13.64 -10.22 -12.20
CA ASP A 87 12.18 -10.31 -12.11
C ASP A 87 11.73 -11.46 -11.20
N GLY A 88 10.41 -11.57 -10.98
CA GLY A 88 9.85 -12.59 -10.11
C GLY A 88 10.09 -14.03 -10.58
N ALA A 89 10.22 -14.27 -11.88
CA ALA A 89 10.48 -15.61 -12.41
C ALA A 89 11.91 -16.05 -12.10
N GLU A 90 12.88 -15.15 -12.26
CA GLU A 90 14.28 -15.42 -11.88
C GLU A 90 14.44 -15.58 -10.37
N HIS A 91 13.78 -14.74 -9.57
CA HIS A 91 13.74 -14.89 -8.11
C HIS A 91 13.27 -16.30 -7.72
N ASN A 92 12.13 -16.72 -8.28
CA ASN A 92 11.55 -18.03 -7.99
C ASN A 92 12.49 -19.18 -8.38
N ARG A 93 13.15 -19.08 -9.54
CA ARG A 93 14.15 -20.06 -9.98
C ARG A 93 15.31 -20.17 -9.00
N ILE A 94 15.90 -19.05 -8.58
CA ILE A 94 17.02 -19.00 -7.64
C ILE A 94 16.63 -19.66 -6.31
N VAL A 95 15.48 -19.27 -5.75
CA VAL A 95 14.98 -19.85 -4.49
C VAL A 95 14.73 -21.36 -4.65
N GLY A 96 14.09 -21.78 -5.75
CA GLY A 96 13.84 -23.20 -6.02
C GLY A 96 15.13 -24.03 -6.14
N GLU A 97 16.17 -23.48 -6.79
CA GLU A 97 17.47 -24.13 -6.92
C GLU A 97 18.18 -24.28 -5.58
N ILE A 98 18.15 -23.25 -4.73
CA ILE A 98 18.70 -23.32 -3.36
C ILE A 98 17.98 -24.41 -2.56
N LEU A 99 16.65 -24.38 -2.52
CA LEU A 99 15.87 -25.36 -1.75
C LEU A 99 16.09 -26.79 -2.25
N LYS A 100 16.18 -26.97 -3.58
CA LYS A 100 16.45 -28.27 -4.20
C LYS A 100 17.85 -28.80 -3.85
N ALA A 101 18.86 -27.94 -3.85
CA ALA A 101 20.24 -28.32 -3.48
C ALA A 101 20.31 -28.87 -2.05
N HIS A 102 19.45 -28.37 -1.16
CA HIS A 102 19.37 -28.78 0.25
C HIS A 102 18.32 -29.84 0.53
N ASN A 103 17.66 -30.39 -0.51
CA ASN A 103 16.52 -31.31 -0.38
C ASN A 103 15.39 -30.79 0.54
N ALA A 104 15.24 -29.47 0.66
CA ALA A 104 14.28 -28.83 1.54
C ALA A 104 12.86 -28.96 0.96
N ARG A 105 11.93 -29.49 1.76
CA ARG A 105 10.51 -29.64 1.41
C ARG A 105 9.59 -28.76 2.24
N ASN A 106 10.04 -28.35 3.43
CA ASN A 106 9.29 -27.51 4.36
C ASN A 106 10.01 -26.16 4.54
N LEU A 107 9.47 -25.12 3.91
CA LEU A 107 9.94 -23.75 4.04
C LEU A 107 9.02 -22.99 4.99
N ILE A 108 9.55 -22.52 6.12
CA ILE A 108 8.86 -21.52 6.94
C ILE A 108 9.30 -20.13 6.52
N LYS A 109 8.38 -19.18 6.47
CA LYS A 109 8.74 -17.80 6.15
C LYS A 109 8.04 -16.76 7.00
N SER A 110 8.75 -15.67 7.26
CA SER A 110 8.13 -14.45 7.75
C SER A 110 7.52 -13.64 6.60
N LYS A 111 6.80 -12.59 6.97
CA LYS A 111 6.15 -11.68 6.03
C LYS A 111 7.16 -11.08 5.03
N SER A 112 6.82 -11.17 3.74
CA SER A 112 7.54 -10.46 2.67
C SER A 112 6.60 -10.13 1.52
N MET A 113 6.45 -8.85 1.20
CA MET A 113 5.65 -8.45 0.04
C MET A 113 6.32 -8.87 -1.28
N VAL A 114 7.65 -9.00 -1.30
CA VAL A 114 8.41 -9.34 -2.52
C VAL A 114 8.12 -10.79 -2.94
N THR A 115 7.95 -11.71 -1.99
CA THR A 115 7.59 -13.10 -2.33
C THR A 115 6.19 -13.20 -2.92
N GLU A 116 5.27 -12.34 -2.47
CA GLU A 116 3.92 -12.21 -3.05
C GLU A 116 3.95 -11.58 -4.44
N GLU A 117 4.78 -10.54 -4.66
CA GLU A 117 5.01 -9.97 -6.01
C GLU A 117 5.48 -11.02 -7.02
N CYS A 118 6.25 -12.00 -6.55
CA CYS A 118 6.86 -13.02 -7.39
C CYS A 118 5.96 -14.24 -7.60
N ASP A 119 4.76 -14.32 -6.99
CA ASP A 119 3.93 -15.52 -6.99
C ASP A 119 4.72 -16.77 -6.51
N MET A 120 5.59 -16.61 -5.51
CA MET A 120 6.56 -17.64 -5.10
C MET A 120 5.89 -18.89 -4.53
N ARG A 121 4.85 -18.74 -3.70
CA ARG A 121 4.14 -19.86 -3.06
C ARG A 121 3.55 -20.83 -4.12
N PRO A 122 2.75 -20.38 -5.10
CA PRO A 122 2.29 -21.24 -6.19
C PRO A 122 3.40 -21.89 -7.02
N TYR A 123 4.52 -21.20 -7.22
CA TYR A 123 5.67 -21.74 -7.95
C TYR A 123 6.33 -22.90 -7.19
N LEU A 124 6.64 -22.72 -5.90
CA LEU A 124 7.29 -23.71 -5.05
C LEU A 124 6.39 -24.91 -4.74
N ALA A 125 5.08 -24.70 -4.60
CA ALA A 125 4.13 -25.79 -4.41
C ALA A 125 4.17 -26.83 -5.55
N LYS A 126 4.35 -26.39 -6.80
CA LYS A 126 4.50 -27.28 -7.97
C LYS A 126 5.79 -28.10 -7.94
N GLN A 127 6.77 -27.68 -7.14
CA GLN A 127 8.03 -28.39 -6.93
C GLN A 127 8.01 -29.28 -5.69
N GLY A 128 6.85 -29.39 -5.01
CA GLY A 128 6.70 -30.20 -3.81
C GLY A 128 7.27 -29.56 -2.54
N VAL A 129 7.45 -28.24 -2.55
CA VAL A 129 7.83 -27.47 -1.36
C VAL A 129 6.59 -26.86 -0.72
N THR A 130 6.37 -27.16 0.55
CA THR A 130 5.33 -26.54 1.38
C THR A 130 5.87 -25.27 2.00
N VAL A 131 5.24 -24.13 1.70
CA VAL A 131 5.59 -22.84 2.28
C VAL A 131 4.58 -22.47 3.37
N THR A 132 5.04 -22.21 4.59
CA THR A 132 4.19 -21.84 5.73
C THR A 132 4.55 -20.45 6.25
N GLU A 133 3.57 -19.57 6.34
CA GLU A 133 3.73 -18.26 6.99
C GLU A 133 3.86 -18.40 8.51
N THR A 134 4.82 -17.69 9.10
CA THR A 134 5.04 -17.65 10.55
C THR A 134 4.47 -16.38 11.20
N ASP A 135 4.18 -15.34 10.42
CA ASP A 135 3.46 -14.14 10.88
C ASP A 135 1.99 -14.47 11.10
N LEU A 136 1.42 -14.11 12.26
CA LEU A 136 0.04 -14.46 12.59
C LEU A 136 -0.96 -13.92 11.55
N GLY A 137 -0.79 -12.67 11.13
CA GLY A 137 -1.67 -12.03 10.17
C GLY A 137 -1.58 -12.69 8.79
N GLU A 138 -0.37 -12.91 8.28
CA GLU A 138 -0.16 -13.59 6.99
C GLU A 138 -0.63 -15.04 7.06
N ARG A 139 -0.45 -15.73 8.19
CA ARG A 139 -0.93 -17.11 8.35
C ARG A 139 -2.46 -17.19 8.30
N ILE A 140 -3.17 -16.27 8.95
CA ILE A 140 -4.63 -16.18 8.84
C ILE A 140 -5.05 -16.00 7.38
N GLN A 141 -4.38 -15.10 6.64
CA GLN A 141 -4.65 -14.88 5.22
C GLN A 141 -4.31 -16.11 4.37
N GLN A 142 -3.23 -16.81 4.70
CA GLN A 142 -2.79 -18.03 4.01
C GLN A 142 -3.82 -19.17 4.16
N LEU A 143 -4.37 -19.37 5.35
CA LEU A 143 -5.40 -20.38 5.63
C LEU A 143 -6.75 -20.06 4.96
N ASP A 144 -7.06 -18.77 4.85
CA ASP A 144 -8.28 -18.29 4.19
C ASP A 144 -8.11 -18.05 2.67
N ASP A 145 -6.93 -18.37 2.13
CA ASP A 145 -6.53 -18.12 0.73
C ASP A 145 -6.82 -16.68 0.24
N GLN A 146 -6.54 -15.70 1.09
CA GLN A 146 -6.68 -14.27 0.79
C GLN A 146 -5.32 -13.60 0.60
N LEU A 147 -5.28 -12.56 -0.24
CA LEU A 147 -4.15 -11.63 -0.30
C LEU A 147 -4.07 -10.82 1.01
N PRO A 148 -2.90 -10.31 1.42
CA PRO A 148 -2.81 -9.42 2.56
C PRO A 148 -3.65 -8.16 2.35
N SER A 149 -4.53 -7.84 3.31
CA SER A 149 -5.33 -6.61 3.24
C SER A 149 -4.46 -5.39 3.53
N HIS A 150 -3.56 -5.46 4.52
CA HIS A 150 -2.69 -4.36 4.94
C HIS A 150 -1.19 -4.73 5.00
N ILE A 151 -0.31 -3.76 4.71
CA ILE A 151 1.15 -3.97 4.68
C ILE A 151 1.76 -4.23 6.07
N VAL A 152 1.11 -3.79 7.15
CA VAL A 152 1.60 -4.02 8.54
C VAL A 152 0.72 -4.99 9.33
N VAL A 153 -0.57 -5.07 9.01
CA VAL A 153 -1.57 -5.84 9.79
C VAL A 153 -2.45 -6.62 8.82
N PRO A 154 -1.93 -7.70 8.19
CA PRO A 154 -2.52 -8.34 7.01
C PRO A 154 -4.01 -8.66 7.10
N ALA A 155 -4.46 -9.09 8.28
CA ALA A 155 -5.82 -9.54 8.55
C ALA A 155 -6.69 -8.48 9.26
N VAL A 156 -6.35 -7.18 9.17
CA VAL A 156 -7.07 -6.10 9.88
C VAL A 156 -8.56 -5.96 9.53
N HIS A 157 -9.00 -6.54 8.41
CA HIS A 157 -10.40 -6.58 8.02
C HIS A 157 -11.18 -7.73 8.66
N LYS A 158 -10.56 -8.63 9.42
CA LYS A 158 -11.21 -9.77 10.07
C LYS A 158 -11.50 -9.48 11.55
N LEU A 159 -12.65 -9.96 12.02
CA LEU A 159 -13.02 -10.02 13.43
C LEU A 159 -12.46 -11.29 14.07
N THR A 160 -12.43 -11.33 15.40
CA THR A 160 -12.00 -12.53 16.14
C THR A 160 -12.88 -13.75 15.84
N ALA A 161 -14.17 -13.53 15.57
CA ALA A 161 -15.09 -14.60 15.18
C ALA A 161 -14.73 -15.23 13.82
N ASP A 162 -14.20 -14.47 12.86
CA ASP A 162 -13.76 -15.03 11.57
C ASP A 162 -12.49 -15.85 11.74
N VAL A 163 -11.54 -15.33 12.53
CA VAL A 163 -10.31 -16.03 12.86
C VAL A 163 -10.61 -17.34 13.58
N ALA A 164 -11.58 -17.35 14.51
CA ALA A 164 -12.00 -18.57 15.21
C ALA A 164 -12.57 -19.63 14.24
N LYS A 165 -13.36 -19.23 13.24
CA LYS A 165 -13.86 -20.15 12.20
C LYS A 165 -12.73 -20.72 11.34
N ILE A 166 -11.76 -19.89 10.98
CA ILE A 166 -10.58 -20.32 10.21
C ILE A 166 -9.76 -21.32 11.04
N PHE A 167 -9.46 -21.01 12.30
CA PHE A 167 -8.71 -21.92 13.17
C PHE A 167 -9.49 -23.20 13.53
N ALA A 168 -10.81 -23.14 13.64
CA ALA A 168 -11.61 -24.35 13.82
C ALA A 168 -11.51 -25.30 12.62
N LYS A 169 -11.47 -24.75 11.40
CA LYS A 169 -11.31 -25.51 10.17
C LYS A 169 -9.92 -26.14 10.05
N ASP A 170 -8.86 -25.35 10.27
CA ASP A 170 -7.48 -25.75 9.95
C ASP A 170 -6.68 -26.28 11.16
N TYR A 171 -7.04 -25.87 12.38
CA TYR A 171 -6.38 -26.28 13.63
C TYR A 171 -7.29 -27.06 14.59
N HIS A 172 -8.55 -27.28 14.23
CA HIS A 172 -9.53 -28.02 15.04
C HIS A 172 -9.79 -27.43 16.44
N THR A 173 -9.74 -26.09 16.54
CA THR A 173 -10.12 -25.35 17.75
C THR A 173 -11.62 -25.11 17.85
N ASP A 174 -12.10 -24.59 18.99
CA ASP A 174 -13.50 -24.18 19.14
C ASP A 174 -13.82 -22.93 18.27
N PRO A 175 -14.81 -23.00 17.35
CA PRO A 175 -15.20 -21.88 16.50
C PRO A 175 -15.87 -20.71 17.26
N GLU A 176 -16.27 -20.92 18.52
CA GLU A 176 -16.90 -19.90 19.37
C GLU A 176 -15.91 -19.08 20.20
N ILE A 177 -14.60 -19.34 20.10
CA ILE A 177 -13.58 -18.50 20.74
C ILE A 177 -13.70 -17.06 20.23
N ARG A 178 -13.75 -16.10 21.16
CA ARG A 178 -13.74 -14.65 20.84
C ARG A 178 -12.56 -13.92 21.45
N ASP A 179 -11.87 -14.53 22.41
CA ASP A 179 -10.69 -13.96 23.08
C ASP A 179 -9.47 -13.97 22.15
N PRO A 180 -8.91 -12.81 21.77
CA PRO A 180 -7.69 -12.73 20.98
C PRO A 180 -6.51 -13.49 21.58
N HIS A 181 -6.40 -13.57 22.91
CA HIS A 181 -5.30 -14.27 23.58
C HIS A 181 -5.37 -15.78 23.33
N LEU A 182 -6.55 -16.37 23.46
CA LEU A 182 -6.76 -17.80 23.17
C LEU A 182 -6.53 -18.13 21.69
N LEU A 183 -6.94 -17.25 20.77
CA LEU A 183 -6.65 -17.41 19.34
C LEU A 183 -5.14 -17.35 19.05
N ALA A 184 -4.43 -16.39 19.66
CA ALA A 184 -2.98 -16.30 19.53
C ALA A 184 -2.26 -17.53 20.11
N GLU A 185 -2.75 -18.08 21.22
CA GLU A 185 -2.24 -19.33 21.80
C GLU A 185 -2.47 -20.52 20.87
N ALA A 186 -3.66 -20.64 20.28
CA ALA A 186 -3.95 -21.68 19.30
C ALA A 186 -2.99 -21.63 18.10
N GLN A 187 -2.77 -20.43 17.53
CA GLN A 187 -1.78 -20.24 16.47
C GLN A 187 -0.38 -20.66 16.94
N ARG A 188 0.02 -20.29 18.16
CA ARG A 188 1.33 -20.64 18.71
C ARG A 188 1.51 -22.16 18.81
N GLN A 189 0.49 -22.88 19.28
CA GLN A 189 0.52 -24.34 19.39
C GLN A 189 0.58 -25.01 18.01
N ALA A 190 -0.17 -24.49 17.03
CA ALA A 190 -0.14 -25.00 15.66
C ALA A 190 1.19 -24.71 14.93
N ALA A 191 1.78 -23.52 15.14
CA ALA A 191 3.00 -23.11 14.45
C ALA A 191 4.26 -23.79 14.98
N ARG A 192 4.34 -24.07 16.28
CA ARG A 192 5.53 -24.62 16.93
C ARG A 192 6.06 -25.90 16.27
N PRO A 193 5.26 -26.97 16.06
CA PRO A 193 5.78 -28.17 15.40
C PRO A 193 6.24 -27.88 13.98
N VAL A 194 5.54 -27.03 13.22
CA VAL A 194 5.94 -26.69 11.85
C VAL A 194 7.27 -25.96 11.81
N ILE A 195 7.50 -25.02 12.74
CA ILE A 195 8.75 -24.27 12.85
C ILE A 195 9.91 -25.20 13.22
N LEU A 196 9.71 -26.11 14.18
CA LEU A 196 10.76 -27.02 14.64
C LEU A 196 11.16 -28.10 13.62
N HIS A 197 10.29 -28.42 12.66
CA HIS A 197 10.55 -29.41 11.60
C HIS A 197 10.86 -28.76 10.24
N ALA A 198 11.08 -27.45 10.19
CA ALA A 198 11.36 -26.75 8.95
C ALA A 198 12.76 -27.07 8.42
N ASP A 199 12.87 -27.35 7.12
CA ASP A 199 14.15 -27.62 6.46
C ASP A 199 14.89 -26.32 6.13
N ALA A 200 14.13 -25.26 5.86
CA ALA A 200 14.64 -23.95 5.49
C ALA A 200 13.77 -22.84 6.04
N GLY A 201 14.41 -21.69 6.25
CA GLY A 201 13.82 -20.49 6.78
C GLY A 201 13.94 -19.32 5.82
N MET A 202 12.89 -18.52 5.69
CA MET A 202 12.92 -17.33 4.84
C MET A 202 12.42 -16.08 5.53
N THR A 203 13.05 -14.94 5.23
CA THR A 203 12.60 -13.63 5.69
C THR A 203 12.53 -12.63 4.54
N GLY A 204 11.77 -11.55 4.74
CA GLY A 204 11.97 -10.31 4.00
C GLY A 204 13.16 -9.51 4.53
N GLY A 205 13.19 -8.23 4.16
CA GLY A 205 14.08 -7.21 4.73
C GLY A 205 13.45 -5.84 4.68
N ASN A 206 13.41 -5.14 5.81
CA ASN A 206 12.94 -3.76 5.88
C ASN A 206 13.97 -2.79 5.30
N PHE A 207 15.25 -3.05 5.59
CA PHE A 207 16.39 -2.25 5.16
C PHE A 207 17.61 -3.12 4.84
N VAL A 208 18.49 -2.60 3.99
CA VAL A 208 19.80 -3.19 3.67
C VAL A 208 20.87 -2.12 3.87
N VAL A 209 21.91 -2.41 4.64
CA VAL A 209 22.98 -1.47 4.95
C VAL A 209 24.20 -1.78 4.10
N ALA A 210 24.49 -0.92 3.12
CA ALA A 210 25.56 -1.12 2.15
C ALA A 210 26.95 -1.20 2.81
N GLU A 211 27.24 -0.28 3.72
CA GLU A 211 28.52 -0.18 4.44
C GLU A 211 28.94 -1.48 5.13
N THR A 212 27.98 -2.25 5.65
CA THR A 212 28.26 -3.38 6.53
C THR A 212 27.87 -4.74 5.96
N GLY A 213 27.21 -4.78 4.80
CA GLY A 213 26.69 -6.03 4.24
C GLY A 213 25.60 -6.66 5.12
N THR A 214 24.81 -5.83 5.82
CA THR A 214 23.79 -6.26 6.79
C THR A 214 22.40 -6.02 6.23
N PHE A 215 21.44 -6.91 6.46
CA PHE A 215 20.02 -6.59 6.29
C PHE A 215 19.30 -6.55 7.63
N VAL A 216 18.25 -5.74 7.71
CA VAL A 216 17.52 -5.46 8.96
C VAL A 216 16.07 -5.85 8.79
N VAL A 217 15.58 -6.61 9.76
CA VAL A 217 14.18 -7.03 9.86
C VAL A 217 13.58 -6.44 11.13
N CYS A 218 12.45 -5.75 10.98
CA CYS A 218 11.75 -5.09 12.09
C CYS A 218 10.40 -5.79 12.28
N THR A 219 10.20 -6.41 13.45
CA THR A 219 8.95 -7.12 13.76
C THR A 219 8.46 -6.78 15.16
N ASN A 220 7.17 -6.99 15.39
CA ASN A 220 6.58 -6.97 16.73
C ASN A 220 6.28 -8.36 17.26
N GLU A 221 6.64 -9.38 16.48
CA GLU A 221 6.52 -10.80 16.77
C GLU A 221 7.92 -11.43 16.59
N GLY A 222 8.27 -12.42 17.41
CA GLY A 222 9.57 -13.11 17.33
C GLY A 222 9.65 -14.14 16.19
N ASN A 223 8.64 -14.19 15.32
CA ASN A 223 8.49 -15.20 14.27
C ASN A 223 9.57 -15.13 13.19
N ALA A 224 10.03 -13.93 12.83
CA ALA A 224 11.10 -13.77 11.84
C ALA A 224 12.44 -14.30 12.35
N ASP A 225 12.75 -14.09 13.63
CA ASP A 225 13.95 -14.63 14.26
C ASP A 225 13.88 -16.16 14.30
N LEU A 226 12.72 -16.74 14.60
CA LEU A 226 12.51 -18.19 14.53
C LEU A 226 12.70 -18.73 13.11
N SER A 227 12.16 -18.05 12.09
CA SER A 227 12.40 -18.40 10.69
C SER A 227 13.88 -18.30 10.32
N ALA A 228 14.63 -17.35 10.88
CA ALA A 228 16.04 -17.17 10.53
C ALA A 228 17.00 -18.08 11.29
N THR A 229 16.64 -18.56 12.49
CA THR A 229 17.58 -19.24 13.41
C THR A 229 17.27 -20.70 13.66
N VAL A 230 16.02 -21.15 13.52
CA VAL A 230 15.68 -22.56 13.76
C VAL A 230 16.23 -23.46 12.64
N PRO A 231 16.01 -23.16 11.35
CA PRO A 231 16.63 -23.92 10.26
C PRO A 231 18.10 -23.51 10.05
N ASN A 232 18.93 -24.45 9.60
CA ASN A 232 20.32 -24.14 9.24
C ASN A 232 20.46 -23.36 7.93
N LEU A 233 19.42 -23.32 7.09
CA LEU A 233 19.38 -22.57 5.84
C LEU A 233 18.46 -21.36 5.98
N HIS A 234 19.02 -20.15 5.83
CA HIS A 234 18.27 -18.89 5.85
C HIS A 234 18.34 -18.17 4.50
N ILE A 235 17.19 -17.93 3.87
CA ILE A 235 17.07 -17.17 2.63
C ILE A 235 16.37 -15.84 2.92
N ALA A 236 16.98 -14.71 2.59
CA ALA A 236 16.35 -13.40 2.65
C ALA A 236 16.02 -12.91 1.24
N THR A 237 14.77 -12.52 1.00
CA THR A 237 14.34 -11.91 -0.27
C THR A 237 14.07 -10.44 -0.07
N ILE A 238 14.78 -9.58 -0.80
CA ILE A 238 14.77 -8.14 -0.56
C ILE A 238 14.75 -7.37 -1.89
N GLY A 239 13.86 -6.39 -2.00
CA GLY A 239 13.85 -5.48 -3.15
C GLY A 239 15.07 -4.56 -3.16
N ILE A 240 15.62 -4.27 -4.34
CA ILE A 240 16.83 -3.44 -4.47
C ILE A 240 16.66 -2.02 -3.91
N GLU A 241 15.42 -1.53 -3.77
CA GLU A 241 15.12 -0.19 -3.24
C GLU A 241 15.32 -0.06 -1.72
N ARG A 242 15.61 -1.16 -1.02
CA ARG A 242 15.68 -1.22 0.45
C ARG A 242 16.98 -0.70 1.04
N LEU A 243 17.93 -0.31 0.20
CA LEU A 243 19.24 0.16 0.65
C LEU A 243 19.16 1.44 1.50
N VAL A 244 20.09 1.46 2.44
CA VAL A 244 20.52 2.54 3.32
C VAL A 244 22.06 2.55 3.27
N PRO A 245 22.71 3.71 3.14
CA PRO A 245 24.16 3.76 2.94
C PRO A 245 24.97 3.23 4.12
N ARG A 246 24.71 3.79 5.31
CA ARG A 246 25.54 3.58 6.50
C ARG A 246 24.73 2.98 7.64
N MET A 247 25.40 2.29 8.56
CA MET A 247 24.71 1.78 9.76
C MET A 247 24.17 2.92 10.63
N ALA A 248 24.87 4.06 10.68
CA ALA A 248 24.43 5.25 11.42
C ALA A 248 23.08 5.81 10.94
N ASP A 249 22.75 5.62 9.65
CA ASP A 249 21.50 6.11 9.05
C ASP A 249 20.28 5.29 9.52
N MET A 250 20.49 4.07 10.04
CA MET A 250 19.40 3.19 10.52
C MET A 250 18.60 3.81 11.67
N GLY A 251 19.26 4.60 12.52
CA GLY A 251 18.59 5.28 13.64
C GLY A 251 17.44 6.19 13.16
N VAL A 252 17.59 6.80 11.98
CA VAL A 252 16.55 7.65 11.37
C VAL A 252 15.33 6.79 11.00
N PHE A 253 15.56 5.70 10.27
CA PHE A 253 14.49 4.87 9.73
C PHE A 253 13.77 4.04 10.80
N ILE A 254 14.48 3.49 11.78
CA ILE A 254 13.87 2.74 12.89
C ILE A 254 12.94 3.64 13.70
N ARG A 255 13.37 4.88 14.00
CA ARG A 255 12.55 5.86 14.72
C ARG A 255 11.28 6.24 13.97
N LEU A 256 11.34 6.36 12.64
CA LEU A 256 10.20 6.71 11.79
C LEU A 256 9.26 5.53 11.53
N LEU A 257 9.78 4.33 11.29
CA LEU A 257 9.01 3.17 10.85
C LEU A 257 7.90 2.83 11.84
N SER A 258 8.27 2.52 13.09
CA SER A 258 7.31 2.07 14.11
C SER A 258 6.32 3.16 14.49
N ARG A 259 6.79 4.41 14.66
CA ARG A 259 5.94 5.57 14.96
C ARG A 259 4.92 5.84 13.86
N SER A 260 5.32 5.68 12.60
CA SER A 260 4.43 5.90 11.46
C SER A 260 3.44 4.77 11.25
N ALA A 261 3.84 3.54 11.58
CA ALA A 261 3.04 2.33 11.34
C ALA A 261 1.98 2.11 12.43
N LEU A 262 2.43 1.97 13.68
CA LEU A 262 1.60 1.55 14.82
C LEU A 262 1.50 2.63 15.90
N GLY A 263 2.30 3.69 15.81
CA GLY A 263 2.39 4.71 16.84
C GLY A 263 3.17 4.28 18.08
N SER A 264 4.02 3.26 17.96
CA SER A 264 4.99 2.85 18.99
C SER A 264 6.36 3.53 18.75
N PRO A 265 7.12 3.87 19.81
CA PRO A 265 8.44 4.48 19.68
C PRO A 265 9.47 3.65 18.90
N ILE A 266 9.38 2.31 18.96
CA ILE A 266 10.26 1.35 18.28
C ILE A 266 9.51 0.02 18.11
N THR A 267 9.97 -0.89 17.26
CA THR A 267 9.45 -2.26 17.17
C THR A 267 9.96 -3.12 18.32
N GLN A 268 9.27 -4.21 18.66
CA GLN A 268 9.71 -5.12 19.74
C GLN A 268 11.03 -5.81 19.39
N TYR A 269 11.21 -6.17 18.11
CA TYR A 269 12.43 -6.76 17.59
C TYR A 269 12.94 -5.91 16.41
N THR A 270 14.25 -5.66 16.41
CA THR A 270 14.99 -5.05 15.29
C THR A 270 16.25 -5.87 15.10
N THR A 271 16.16 -6.88 14.25
CA THR A 271 17.22 -7.87 14.08
C THR A 271 18.11 -7.48 12.91
N HIS A 272 19.42 -7.39 13.17
CA HIS A 272 20.44 -7.07 12.18
C HIS A 272 21.18 -8.36 11.78
N PHE A 273 20.88 -8.87 10.60
CA PHE A 273 21.50 -10.08 10.06
C PHE A 273 22.75 -9.71 9.27
N ARG A 274 23.91 -10.01 9.86
CA ARG A 274 25.22 -9.71 9.27
C ARG A 274 25.90 -10.91 8.63
N GLY A 275 25.53 -12.13 9.02
CA GLY A 275 26.08 -13.37 8.46
C GLY A 275 25.31 -14.60 9.00
N PRO A 276 25.58 -15.79 8.46
CA PRO A 276 24.92 -17.02 8.90
C PRO A 276 25.22 -17.34 10.37
N GLN A 277 24.31 -18.08 11.00
CA GLN A 277 24.61 -18.70 12.29
C GLN A 277 25.73 -19.74 12.16
N LYS A 278 26.37 -20.09 13.28
CA LYS A 278 27.46 -21.07 13.27
C LYS A 278 26.98 -22.41 12.71
N GLY A 279 27.58 -22.86 11.61
CA GLY A 279 27.21 -24.11 10.93
C GLY A 279 25.97 -23.98 10.02
N GLY A 280 25.41 -22.78 9.87
CA GLY A 280 24.34 -22.48 8.93
C GLY A 280 24.83 -21.84 7.64
N GLU A 281 23.91 -21.67 6.71
CA GLU A 281 24.10 -21.04 5.40
C GLU A 281 23.07 -19.92 5.22
N MET A 282 23.50 -18.79 4.67
CA MET A 282 22.65 -17.62 4.49
C MET A 282 22.73 -17.11 3.06
N HIS A 283 21.56 -16.89 2.45
CA HIS A 283 21.41 -16.33 1.12
C HIS A 283 20.64 -15.01 1.17
N VAL A 284 21.03 -14.05 0.35
CA VAL A 284 20.25 -12.84 0.08
C VAL A 284 19.95 -12.81 -1.42
N VAL A 285 18.67 -12.75 -1.78
CA VAL A 285 18.20 -12.56 -3.15
C VAL A 285 17.72 -11.12 -3.30
N LEU A 286 18.50 -10.32 -4.02
CA LEU A 286 18.18 -8.94 -4.38
C LEU A 286 17.26 -8.94 -5.60
N VAL A 287 16.07 -8.35 -5.48
CA VAL A 287 15.02 -8.41 -6.50
C VAL A 287 14.77 -7.03 -7.11
N ASP A 288 14.95 -6.91 -8.42
CA ASP A 288 14.59 -5.73 -9.18
C ASP A 288 13.07 -5.70 -9.44
N ASN A 289 12.56 -6.62 -10.28
CA ASN A 289 11.14 -6.73 -10.61
C ASN A 289 10.52 -5.37 -10.98
N GLY A 290 11.20 -4.60 -11.85
CA GLY A 290 10.75 -3.32 -12.37
C GLY A 290 11.10 -2.08 -11.52
N ARG A 291 11.86 -2.22 -10.44
CA ARG A 291 12.32 -1.10 -9.60
C ARG A 291 13.30 -0.21 -10.35
N SER A 292 14.24 -0.77 -11.10
CA SER A 292 15.19 -0.02 -11.96
C SER A 292 14.46 0.78 -13.03
N ALA A 293 13.46 0.19 -13.68
CA ALA A 293 12.62 0.90 -14.65
C ALA A 293 11.86 2.06 -13.99
N ARG A 294 11.30 1.84 -12.79
CA ARG A 294 10.62 2.90 -12.03
C ARG A 294 11.57 4.00 -11.56
N LEU A 295 12.82 3.68 -11.25
CA LEU A 295 13.84 4.66 -10.88
C LEU A 295 14.08 5.66 -12.03
N GLY A 296 14.00 5.20 -13.28
CA GLY A 296 14.09 6.04 -14.48
C GLY A 296 12.83 6.84 -14.80
N MET A 297 11.72 6.66 -14.06
CA MET A 297 10.48 7.41 -14.28
C MET A 297 10.48 8.70 -13.45
N GLU A 298 10.79 9.84 -14.08
CA GLU A 298 10.88 11.16 -13.43
C GLU A 298 9.69 11.47 -12.51
N ASP A 299 8.49 11.10 -12.95
CA ASP A 299 7.24 11.35 -12.24
C ASP A 299 6.96 10.39 -11.08
N PHE A 300 7.59 9.21 -11.04
CA PHE A 300 7.17 8.08 -10.20
C PHE A 300 8.27 7.43 -9.35
N TRP A 301 9.55 7.77 -9.58
CA TRP A 301 10.68 7.15 -8.88
C TRP A 301 10.64 7.33 -7.37
N THR A 302 10.07 8.45 -6.88
CA THR A 302 10.03 8.76 -5.43
C THR A 302 9.21 7.73 -4.63
N SER A 303 8.37 6.93 -5.29
CA SER A 303 7.71 5.77 -4.67
C SER A 303 8.70 4.74 -4.11
N LEU A 304 9.91 4.64 -4.68
CA LEU A 304 10.99 3.77 -4.23
C LEU A 304 11.59 4.19 -2.87
N LYS A 305 11.28 5.41 -2.38
CA LYS A 305 11.66 5.82 -1.01
C LYS A 305 10.91 5.04 0.07
N CYS A 306 9.84 4.32 -0.28
CA CYS A 306 8.88 3.74 0.66
C CYS A 306 9.49 2.71 1.64
N ILE A 307 9.37 3.02 2.93
CA ILE A 307 9.77 2.11 4.03
C ILE A 307 8.65 1.17 4.49
N ARG A 308 7.54 1.09 3.74
CA ARG A 308 6.39 0.18 4.00
C ARG A 308 5.76 0.31 5.39
N CYS A 309 5.73 1.53 5.94
CA CYS A 309 5.09 1.78 7.23
C CYS A 309 3.55 1.73 7.21
N GLY A 310 2.89 1.76 6.05
CA GLY A 310 1.41 1.74 5.99
C GLY A 310 0.70 3.05 6.41
N ALA A 311 1.41 4.09 6.86
CA ALA A 311 0.79 5.36 7.30
C ALA A 311 -0.16 5.98 6.27
N CYS A 312 0.17 5.86 4.98
CA CYS A 312 -0.68 6.35 3.89
C CYS A 312 -2.02 5.59 3.79
N MET A 313 -2.06 4.32 4.19
CA MET A 313 -3.26 3.47 4.19
C MET A 313 -4.15 3.86 5.37
N ASN A 314 -3.57 3.97 6.57
CA ASN A 314 -4.26 4.33 7.82
C ASN A 314 -4.97 5.70 7.73
N THR A 315 -4.44 6.63 6.94
CA THR A 315 -5.05 7.97 6.77
C THR A 315 -6.05 8.06 5.63
N CYS A 316 -6.05 7.09 4.72
CA CYS A 316 -6.79 7.19 3.47
C CYS A 316 -8.30 6.94 3.70
N PRO A 317 -9.18 7.90 3.40
CA PRO A 317 -10.62 7.72 3.59
C PRO A 317 -11.20 6.65 2.65
N VAL A 318 -10.61 6.43 1.48
CA VAL A 318 -11.05 5.39 0.55
C VAL A 318 -10.69 4.02 1.11
N TYR A 319 -9.40 3.79 1.40
CA TYR A 319 -8.90 2.52 1.92
C TYR A 319 -9.63 2.09 3.20
N ARG A 320 -9.81 3.01 4.15
CA ARG A 320 -10.51 2.75 5.41
C ARG A 320 -11.95 2.24 5.22
N ARG A 321 -12.61 2.64 4.13
CA ARG A 321 -13.99 2.26 3.83
C ARG A 321 -14.12 1.10 2.84
N SER A 322 -13.15 0.93 1.94
CA SER A 322 -13.18 -0.09 0.90
C SER A 322 -12.49 -1.40 1.30
N GLY A 323 -11.70 -1.39 2.37
CA GLY A 323 -10.79 -2.49 2.72
C GLY A 323 -9.64 -2.65 1.72
N GLY A 324 -8.62 -3.42 2.09
CA GLY A 324 -7.45 -3.65 1.25
C GLY A 324 -7.67 -4.64 0.10
N LEU A 325 -8.51 -5.65 0.32
CA LEU A 325 -8.78 -6.69 -0.69
C LEU A 325 -9.43 -6.14 -1.97
N SER A 326 -10.19 -5.04 -1.86
CA SER A 326 -10.82 -4.40 -3.02
C SER A 326 -9.83 -3.83 -4.03
N TYR A 327 -8.54 -3.71 -3.68
CA TYR A 327 -7.50 -3.26 -4.62
C TYR A 327 -7.04 -4.38 -5.57
N GLY A 328 -7.29 -5.66 -5.24
CA GLY A 328 -6.97 -6.80 -6.12
C GLY A 328 -5.48 -6.95 -6.46
N ALA A 329 -4.60 -6.43 -5.59
CA ALA A 329 -3.16 -6.34 -5.78
C ALA A 329 -2.42 -6.69 -4.48
N VAL A 330 -1.15 -7.06 -4.59
CA VAL A 330 -0.25 -7.30 -3.45
C VAL A 330 -0.11 -6.02 -2.62
N TYR A 331 0.03 -4.87 -3.28
CA TYR A 331 0.06 -3.58 -2.62
C TYR A 331 -1.32 -2.94 -2.65
N SER A 332 -1.83 -2.53 -1.49
CA SER A 332 -3.14 -1.89 -1.38
C SER A 332 -3.01 -0.43 -0.92
N GLY A 333 -4.11 0.31 -0.99
CA GLY A 333 -4.16 1.70 -0.56
C GLY A 333 -3.36 2.66 -1.45
N PRO A 334 -3.06 3.88 -0.96
CA PRO A 334 -2.45 4.92 -1.80
C PRO A 334 -1.07 4.58 -2.35
N ILE A 335 -0.26 3.82 -1.60
CA ILE A 335 1.07 3.40 -2.07
C ILE A 335 0.97 2.32 -3.16
N GLY A 336 0.03 1.36 -3.03
CA GLY A 336 -0.24 0.38 -4.08
C GLY A 336 -0.72 1.05 -5.36
N ALA A 337 -1.67 1.97 -5.24
CA ALA A 337 -2.23 2.71 -6.37
C ALA A 337 -1.21 3.54 -7.20
N ILE A 338 0.03 3.76 -6.71
CA ILE A 338 1.13 4.38 -7.50
C ILE A 338 2.23 3.39 -7.91
N ILE A 339 2.25 2.19 -7.32
CA ILE A 339 3.24 1.13 -7.57
C ILE A 339 2.69 0.09 -8.56
N ASP A 340 1.47 -0.40 -8.32
CA ASP A 340 0.88 -1.49 -9.07
C ASP A 340 0.76 -1.24 -10.58
N PRO A 341 0.43 -0.02 -11.06
CA PRO A 341 0.38 0.26 -12.49
C PRO A 341 1.69 -0.03 -13.24
N THR A 342 2.87 -0.04 -12.58
CA THR A 342 4.10 -0.43 -13.27
C THR A 342 4.29 -1.94 -13.39
N PHE A 343 3.59 -2.75 -12.58
CA PHE A 343 3.60 -4.20 -12.72
C PHE A 343 2.65 -4.64 -13.83
N ASN A 344 1.47 -4.02 -13.89
CA ASN A 344 0.51 -4.24 -14.96
C ASN A 344 -0.41 -3.01 -15.10
N GLU A 345 -0.14 -2.19 -16.12
CA GLU A 345 -0.84 -0.93 -16.35
C GLU A 345 -2.35 -1.14 -16.57
N ARG A 346 -2.71 -2.14 -17.38
CA ARG A 346 -4.10 -2.44 -17.75
C ARG A 346 -4.92 -2.96 -16.57
N LYS A 347 -4.42 -3.98 -15.88
CA LYS A 347 -5.06 -4.59 -14.71
C LYS A 347 -5.31 -3.56 -13.61
N TYR A 348 -4.37 -2.64 -13.40
CA TYR A 348 -4.44 -1.68 -12.29
C TYR A 348 -4.83 -0.25 -12.70
N SER A 349 -5.27 -0.06 -13.94
CA SER A 349 -5.69 1.22 -14.54
C SER A 349 -6.78 1.98 -13.75
N THR A 350 -7.57 1.28 -12.94
CA THR A 350 -8.64 1.88 -12.13
C THR A 350 -8.16 2.35 -10.76
N LEU A 351 -7.03 1.82 -10.24
CA LEU A 351 -6.56 2.08 -8.88
C LEU A 351 -6.17 3.55 -8.63
N PRO A 352 -5.53 4.29 -9.56
CA PRO A 352 -5.28 5.72 -9.38
C PRO A 352 -6.56 6.56 -9.19
N TYR A 353 -7.72 6.05 -9.62
CA TYR A 353 -9.03 6.67 -9.42
C TYR A 353 -9.67 6.34 -8.07
N ALA A 354 -9.16 5.35 -7.33
CA ALA A 354 -9.54 5.02 -5.95
C ALA A 354 -8.93 6.02 -4.93
N SER A 355 -9.09 7.32 -5.21
CA SER A 355 -8.55 8.41 -4.39
C SER A 355 -9.34 9.69 -4.59
N THR A 356 -9.58 10.40 -3.48
CA THR A 356 -10.16 11.75 -3.46
C THR A 356 -9.14 12.85 -3.76
N LEU A 357 -7.85 12.50 -3.92
CA LEU A 357 -6.72 13.43 -4.09
C LEU A 357 -6.56 14.47 -2.96
N ASN A 358 -7.03 14.17 -1.76
CA ASN A 358 -6.99 15.09 -0.61
C ASN A 358 -5.58 15.38 -0.03
N GLY A 359 -4.51 14.78 -0.57
CA GLY A 359 -3.14 15.01 -0.11
C GLY A 359 -2.75 14.39 1.24
N SER A 360 -3.69 13.76 1.96
CA SER A 360 -3.46 13.26 3.32
C SER A 360 -2.33 12.22 3.39
N CYS A 361 -2.28 11.31 2.41
CA CYS A 361 -1.23 10.29 2.30
C CYS A 361 0.18 10.89 2.12
N THR A 362 0.31 11.98 1.38
CA THR A 362 1.57 12.72 1.22
C THR A 362 1.94 13.44 2.51
N ASN A 363 0.98 14.10 3.15
CA ASN A 363 1.22 14.82 4.39
C ASN A 363 1.76 13.91 5.51
N VAL A 364 1.25 12.68 5.63
CA VAL A 364 1.67 11.75 6.69
C VAL A 364 2.94 10.95 6.38
N CYS A 365 3.39 10.92 5.12
CA CYS A 365 4.48 10.04 4.69
C CYS A 365 5.81 10.39 5.40
N PRO A 366 6.44 9.45 6.12
CA PRO A 366 7.67 9.73 6.88
C PRO A 366 8.89 9.99 6.00
N VAL A 367 8.84 9.58 4.73
CA VAL A 367 9.93 9.73 3.74
C VAL A 367 9.51 10.61 2.56
N LYS A 368 8.53 11.51 2.81
CA LYS A 368 8.09 12.59 1.92
C LYS A 368 7.84 12.15 0.46
N ILE A 369 7.07 11.08 0.29
CA ILE A 369 6.59 10.64 -1.05
C ILE A 369 5.38 11.50 -1.43
N ASN A 370 5.42 12.10 -2.61
CA ASN A 370 4.33 12.89 -3.20
C ASN A 370 3.21 12.01 -3.82
N ILE A 371 2.71 11.04 -3.04
CA ILE A 371 1.71 10.04 -3.45
C ILE A 371 0.51 10.66 -4.20
N HIS A 372 -0.11 11.71 -3.68
CA HIS A 372 -1.32 12.28 -4.30
C HIS A 372 -1.05 12.91 -5.68
N GLU A 373 0.13 13.53 -5.87
CA GLU A 373 0.56 14.06 -7.16
C GLU A 373 0.84 12.91 -8.15
N GLN A 374 1.49 11.84 -7.69
CA GLN A 374 1.72 10.65 -8.52
C GLN A 374 0.41 9.99 -8.95
N LEU A 375 -0.59 9.89 -8.07
CA LEU A 375 -1.92 9.40 -8.45
C LEU A 375 -2.53 10.27 -9.55
N TYR A 376 -2.41 11.60 -9.45
CA TYR A 376 -2.88 12.51 -10.49
C TYR A 376 -2.13 12.31 -11.82
N LYS A 377 -0.80 12.15 -11.77
CA LYS A 377 0.03 11.88 -12.96
C LYS A 377 -0.31 10.54 -13.61
N TRP A 378 -0.50 9.48 -12.83
CA TRP A 378 -0.95 8.18 -13.34
C TRP A 378 -2.28 8.27 -14.08
N ARG A 379 -3.25 9.06 -13.59
CA ARG A 379 -4.52 9.28 -14.32
C ARG A 379 -4.30 9.85 -15.71
N ARG A 380 -3.29 10.72 -15.89
CA ARG A 380 -2.93 11.28 -17.20
C ARG A 380 -2.28 10.22 -18.10
N VAL A 381 -1.29 9.50 -17.58
CA VAL A 381 -0.58 8.43 -18.30
C VAL A 381 -1.57 7.38 -18.81
N LEU A 382 -2.44 6.86 -17.95
CA LEU A 382 -3.44 5.85 -18.29
C LEU A 382 -4.43 6.31 -19.37
N VAL A 383 -4.78 7.61 -19.38
CA VAL A 383 -5.63 8.18 -20.44
C VAL A 383 -4.86 8.26 -21.76
N GLN A 384 -3.60 8.69 -21.73
CA GLN A 384 -2.73 8.79 -22.92
C GLN A 384 -2.43 7.41 -23.52
N HIS A 385 -2.24 6.40 -22.68
CA HIS A 385 -1.99 5.01 -23.08
C HIS A 385 -3.26 4.22 -23.43
N HIS A 386 -4.43 4.89 -23.43
CA HIS A 386 -5.71 4.30 -23.80
C HIS A 386 -6.25 3.21 -22.86
N GLU A 387 -5.78 3.16 -21.62
CA GLU A 387 -6.23 2.21 -20.60
C GLU A 387 -7.59 2.56 -19.96
N MET A 388 -8.19 3.67 -20.38
CA MET A 388 -9.53 4.10 -19.96
C MET A 388 -10.58 3.82 -21.05
N PRO A 389 -11.78 3.30 -20.68
CA PRO A 389 -12.86 3.04 -21.64
C PRO A 389 -13.20 4.26 -22.50
N PHE A 390 -13.36 4.05 -23.80
CA PHE A 390 -13.62 5.12 -24.79
C PHE A 390 -14.82 5.99 -24.40
N VAL A 391 -15.95 5.37 -24.06
CA VAL A 391 -17.18 6.09 -23.65
C VAL A 391 -16.92 7.01 -22.45
N LYS A 392 -16.18 6.55 -21.45
CA LYS A 392 -15.85 7.36 -20.26
C LYS A 392 -14.98 8.57 -20.63
N ARG A 393 -14.02 8.37 -21.54
CA ARG A 393 -13.13 9.42 -22.05
C ARG A 393 -13.90 10.51 -22.78
N GLU A 394 -14.80 10.13 -23.69
CA GLU A 394 -15.62 11.08 -24.44
C GLU A 394 -16.59 11.85 -23.55
N ILE A 395 -17.25 11.17 -22.58
CA ILE A 395 -18.12 11.84 -21.60
C ILE A 395 -17.33 12.90 -20.82
N MET A 396 -16.13 12.57 -20.34
CA MET A 396 -15.30 13.53 -19.59
C MET A 396 -14.80 14.67 -20.47
N HIS A 397 -14.46 14.40 -21.73
CA HIS A 397 -14.04 15.43 -22.68
C HIS A 397 -15.19 16.42 -23.00
N MET A 398 -16.41 15.90 -23.22
CA MET A 398 -17.61 16.73 -23.39
C MET A 398 -17.93 17.53 -22.13
N ALA A 399 -17.86 16.91 -20.95
CA ALA A 399 -18.05 17.59 -19.67
C ALA A 399 -17.02 18.71 -19.47
N GLY A 400 -15.75 18.48 -19.85
CA GLY A 400 -14.70 19.49 -19.85
C GLY A 400 -15.01 20.67 -20.77
N LYS A 401 -15.49 20.41 -22.00
CA LYS A 401 -15.93 21.48 -22.93
C LYS A 401 -17.12 22.27 -22.36
N LEU A 402 -18.10 21.59 -21.77
CA LEU A 402 -19.27 22.22 -21.14
C LEU A 402 -18.87 23.13 -19.97
N MET A 403 -18.03 22.62 -19.06
CA MET A 403 -17.59 23.35 -17.87
C MET A 403 -16.56 24.46 -18.20
N GLY A 404 -15.77 24.29 -19.26
CA GLY A 404 -14.77 25.25 -19.70
C GLY A 404 -15.35 26.49 -20.41
N GLN A 405 -16.60 26.43 -20.87
CA GLN A 405 -17.26 27.57 -21.53
C GLN A 405 -18.30 28.21 -20.59
N PRO A 406 -18.09 29.46 -20.11
CA PRO A 406 -18.97 30.09 -19.13
C PRO A 406 -20.45 30.19 -19.54
N ARG A 407 -20.73 30.42 -20.84
CA ARG A 407 -22.12 30.50 -21.34
C ARG A 407 -22.83 29.15 -21.27
N MET A 408 -22.16 28.08 -21.72
CA MET A 408 -22.74 26.74 -21.70
C MET A 408 -22.91 26.23 -20.26
N TYR A 409 -21.91 26.41 -19.41
CA TYR A 409 -21.98 26.06 -17.99
C TYR A 409 -23.17 26.74 -17.30
N ARG A 410 -23.36 28.05 -17.49
CA ARG A 410 -24.48 28.80 -16.89
C ARG A 410 -25.84 28.34 -17.42
N ALA A 411 -25.95 28.06 -18.72
CA ALA A 411 -27.17 27.52 -19.31
C ALA A 411 -27.50 26.13 -18.74
N ALA A 412 -26.49 25.26 -18.61
CA ALA A 412 -26.62 23.94 -18.01
C ALA A 412 -27.08 24.01 -16.55
N ILE A 413 -26.50 24.89 -15.72
CA ILE A 413 -26.96 25.07 -14.33
C ILE A 413 -28.43 25.47 -14.28
N LYS A 414 -28.87 26.45 -15.08
CA LYS A 414 -30.29 26.86 -15.12
C LYS A 414 -31.21 25.71 -15.55
N ALA A 415 -30.80 24.94 -16.55
CA ALA A 415 -31.55 23.76 -16.98
C ALA A 415 -31.63 22.69 -15.88
N THR A 416 -30.53 22.46 -15.14
CA THR A 416 -30.49 21.55 -14.01
C THR A 416 -31.42 21.98 -12.88
N GLU A 417 -31.46 23.26 -12.52
CA GLU A 417 -32.38 23.78 -11.48
C GLU A 417 -33.85 23.57 -11.86
N VAL A 418 -34.22 23.80 -13.13
CA VAL A 418 -35.57 23.51 -13.64
C VAL A 418 -35.84 22.01 -13.61
N SER A 419 -34.88 21.19 -14.05
CA SER A 419 -35.01 19.73 -14.03
C SER A 419 -35.21 19.18 -12.62
N LEU A 420 -34.46 19.67 -11.63
CA LEU A 420 -34.54 19.23 -10.24
C LEU A 420 -35.84 19.68 -9.55
N SER A 421 -36.45 20.78 -9.99
CA SER A 421 -37.70 21.29 -9.43
C SER A 421 -38.96 20.71 -10.08
N THR A 422 -38.86 20.19 -11.32
CA THR A 422 -40.04 19.77 -12.11
C THR A 422 -40.08 18.28 -12.41
N MET A 423 -38.94 17.58 -12.48
CA MET A 423 -38.94 16.17 -12.85
C MET A 423 -39.34 15.26 -11.67
N PRO A 424 -40.14 14.21 -11.94
CA PRO A 424 -40.50 13.26 -10.91
C PRO A 424 -39.28 12.44 -10.45
N ARG A 425 -39.32 12.01 -9.19
CA ARG A 425 -38.19 11.33 -8.52
C ARG A 425 -37.69 10.09 -9.28
N PHE A 426 -38.57 9.29 -9.88
CA PHE A 426 -38.15 8.10 -10.65
C PHE A 426 -37.33 8.45 -11.91
N VAL A 427 -37.48 9.66 -12.46
CA VAL A 427 -36.65 10.13 -13.58
C VAL A 427 -35.29 10.61 -13.07
N LEU A 428 -35.26 11.29 -11.92
CA LEU A 428 -34.02 11.79 -11.32
C LEU A 428 -33.17 10.67 -10.72
N TYR A 429 -33.81 9.62 -10.19
CA TYR A 429 -33.18 8.49 -9.49
C TYR A 429 -33.50 7.21 -10.26
N ASN A 430 -32.72 6.96 -11.30
CA ASN A 430 -32.83 5.78 -12.15
C ASN A 430 -31.46 5.09 -12.29
N TRP A 431 -31.42 3.95 -12.98
CA TRP A 431 -30.22 3.12 -13.12
C TRP A 431 -29.05 3.80 -13.88
N LEU A 432 -29.32 4.82 -14.70
CA LEU A 432 -28.33 5.67 -15.37
C LEU A 432 -27.78 6.78 -14.48
N ASN A 433 -28.31 6.96 -13.27
CA ASN A 433 -27.80 7.91 -12.28
C ASN A 433 -27.10 7.18 -11.12
N PRO A 434 -25.80 6.85 -11.24
CA PRO A 434 -25.03 6.27 -10.14
C PRO A 434 -24.97 7.15 -8.88
N TRP A 435 -25.07 8.49 -9.01
CA TRP A 435 -25.08 9.41 -7.86
C TRP A 435 -26.29 9.15 -6.98
N GLY A 436 -27.47 9.00 -7.60
CA GLY A 436 -28.75 8.75 -6.95
C GLY A 436 -28.86 7.44 -6.16
N LYS A 437 -27.89 6.51 -6.29
CA LYS A 437 -27.92 5.23 -5.56
C LYS A 437 -27.76 5.39 -4.05
N HIS A 438 -26.88 6.31 -3.63
CA HIS A 438 -26.52 6.50 -2.22
C HIS A 438 -26.54 7.98 -1.79
N ARG A 439 -26.89 8.90 -2.71
CA ARG A 439 -26.88 10.34 -2.46
C ARG A 439 -28.14 10.97 -3.00
N GLU A 440 -28.62 12.00 -2.32
CA GLU A 440 -29.65 12.88 -2.86
C GLU A 440 -29.02 13.88 -3.83
N ASN A 441 -29.76 14.22 -4.88
CA ASN A 441 -29.43 15.39 -5.69
C ASN A 441 -29.59 16.66 -4.84
N PRO A 442 -28.80 17.71 -5.10
CA PRO A 442 -28.97 18.98 -4.39
C PRO A 442 -30.38 19.53 -4.58
N HIS A 443 -30.89 20.22 -3.57
CA HIS A 443 -32.19 20.87 -3.66
C HIS A 443 -32.13 22.04 -4.64
N PRO A 444 -33.17 22.23 -5.47
CA PRO A 444 -33.20 23.35 -6.40
C PRO A 444 -33.23 24.67 -5.63
N VAL A 445 -32.40 25.62 -6.05
CA VAL A 445 -32.30 26.95 -5.43
C VAL A 445 -33.12 27.97 -6.22
N LYS A 446 -33.78 28.90 -5.51
CA LYS A 446 -34.56 29.98 -6.15
C LYS A 446 -33.67 30.94 -6.95
N GLN A 447 -32.39 31.04 -6.61
CA GLN A 447 -31.44 31.95 -7.24
C GLN A 447 -30.03 31.36 -7.18
N THR A 448 -29.31 31.37 -8.30
CA THR A 448 -27.90 30.99 -8.34
C THR A 448 -27.02 32.08 -7.73
N PHE A 449 -25.85 31.72 -7.19
CA PHE A 449 -24.88 32.72 -6.70
C PHE A 449 -24.53 33.76 -7.77
N ASN A 450 -24.42 33.36 -9.04
CA ASN A 450 -24.13 34.29 -10.13
C ASN A 450 -25.27 35.28 -10.35
N ASP A 451 -26.53 34.82 -10.45
CA ASP A 451 -27.68 35.72 -10.62
C ASP A 451 -27.82 36.66 -9.41
N TRP A 452 -27.54 36.17 -8.20
CA TRP A 452 -27.46 37.00 -6.99
C TRP A 452 -26.35 38.06 -7.09
N TYR A 453 -25.15 37.66 -7.51
CA TYR A 453 -24.01 38.56 -7.64
C TYR A 453 -24.28 39.67 -8.67
N ARG A 454 -24.81 39.33 -9.84
CA ARG A 454 -25.15 40.33 -10.88
C ARG A 454 -26.22 41.31 -10.40
N LYS A 455 -27.23 40.82 -9.68
CA LYS A 455 -28.30 41.64 -9.13
C LYS A 455 -27.82 42.61 -8.03
N ASN A 456 -26.88 42.18 -7.19
CA ASN A 456 -26.50 42.91 -5.96
C ASN A 456 -25.14 43.63 -6.05
N ARG A 457 -24.24 43.25 -6.97
CA ARG A 457 -22.85 43.74 -7.02
C ARG A 457 -22.46 44.35 -8.37
N GLU A 458 -22.95 43.84 -9.50
CA GLU A 458 -22.61 44.42 -10.83
C GLU A 458 -23.32 45.76 -11.09
N THR A 459 -24.56 45.92 -10.62
CA THR A 459 -25.35 47.15 -10.79
C THR A 459 -24.87 48.32 -9.93
N ALA A 460 -24.15 48.06 -8.83
CA ALA A 460 -23.59 49.09 -7.95
C ALA A 460 -22.27 49.70 -8.47
N ALA A 461 -21.67 49.14 -9.52
CA ALA A 461 -20.32 49.48 -9.99
C ALA A 461 -20.28 50.31 -11.29
N LYS A 462 -21.37 50.97 -11.70
CA LYS A 462 -21.29 52.01 -12.74
C LYS A 462 -20.87 53.34 -12.09
N PRO A 463 -19.69 53.91 -12.40
CA PRO A 463 -19.37 55.26 -11.95
C PRO A 463 -20.35 56.23 -12.60
N ALA A 464 -20.89 57.17 -11.82
CA ALA A 464 -21.62 58.30 -12.38
C ALA A 464 -20.70 59.03 -13.37
N ALA A 465 -21.19 59.27 -14.58
CA ALA A 465 -20.48 60.07 -15.56
C ALA A 465 -20.17 61.45 -14.95
N ALA A 466 -18.90 61.85 -14.97
CA ALA A 466 -18.49 63.16 -14.50
C ALA A 466 -19.18 64.26 -15.34
N PRO A 467 -19.70 65.33 -14.72
CA PRO A 467 -20.33 66.40 -15.48
C PRO A 467 -19.27 67.15 -16.30
N GLU A 468 -19.54 67.31 -17.60
CA GLU A 468 -18.77 68.18 -18.49
C GLU A 468 -18.77 69.61 -17.92
N THR A 469 -17.60 70.08 -17.50
CA THR A 469 -17.38 71.50 -17.19
C THR A 469 -17.41 72.30 -18.49
N LYS A 470 -18.51 73.03 -18.72
CA LYS A 470 -18.58 74.13 -19.70
C LYS A 470 -18.03 75.41 -19.07
N LYS A 471 -16.97 75.91 -19.73
CA LYS A 471 -16.32 77.23 -19.64
C LYS A 471 -15.47 77.52 -18.42
#